data_AF-A0A0F0GQX6-F1
#
_entry.id   AF-A0A0F0GQX6-F1
#
_cell.length_a   1.000
_cell.length_b   1.000
_cell.length_c   1.000
_cell.angle_alpha   90.00
_cell.angle_beta   90.00
_cell.angle_gamma   90.00
#
_symmetry.space_group_name_H-M   'P 1'
#
loop_
_entity.id
_entity.type
_entity.pdbx_description
1 polymer ?
#
loop_
_entity_poly.entity_id
_entity_poly.type
_entity_poly.pdbx_seq_one_letter_code
_entity_poly.pdbx_strand_id
1 'polypeptide(L)'
;MIGGGFDAAGSFGPAGLAPVRPVTGGPCGYVDREGRPAIAPRFDGARPFGAGGAAPVRVGELWGLVDTAGEWIVEPSFRLLESFDGNGLAYAVGGGAGDSFAGFVDCRGELVLRRDGEMDEELWCGLLKVGDGFARGFVDPAGLPVIGPRYAWVERFSPCGAAVACVDDGAPRWGVLRTDGSFTPSSHREPVTDGDGWVAGFDDVTGLAAFVSADGAVVHVDAGGRDVCRVEASGDGASVVLRDAAGRAVWEGAAGPGTFERARPRLLRDAGQYVDHGPAWEGDAVAVAAELLGRAPRPFHPGSADPYDVDGLDEDDAEDLCHGAVRVVASVFLEAEALAEYPFLQDWTEQRFAELYDTVAERLRAGYGPPLPDDRAVFLRGGDGERSVTWRAGDRRLVLQEWMVIGDGDVEIEIWLAAVDT
;
A
#
# COMPACT_ATOMS: atom_id res chain seq x y z
N MET A 1 -37.83 27.47 1.08
CA MET A 1 -39.08 26.97 1.68
C MET A 1 -39.83 26.21 0.60
N ILE A 2 -39.74 24.89 0.59
CA ILE A 2 -40.56 24.05 -0.30
C ILE A 2 -41.97 24.09 0.27
N GLY A 3 -42.94 24.61 -0.48
CA GLY A 3 -44.33 24.66 -0.06
C GLY A 3 -44.96 23.27 -0.15
N GLY A 4 -44.84 22.48 0.91
CA GLY A 4 -45.39 21.12 0.99
C GLY A 4 -44.81 20.43 2.21
N GLY A 5 -45.63 19.73 3.00
CA GLY A 5 -45.24 19.16 4.29
C GLY A 5 -44.23 18.00 4.20
N PHE A 6 -42.98 18.28 3.83
CA PHE A 6 -41.85 17.34 3.81
C PHE A 6 -40.78 17.70 4.87
N ASP A 7 -40.26 16.71 5.62
CA ASP A 7 -39.24 16.90 6.68
C ASP A 7 -37.80 16.82 6.14
N ALA A 8 -37.60 16.14 5.02
CA ALA A 8 -36.31 15.99 4.36
C ALA A 8 -36.48 15.95 2.84
N ALA A 9 -35.58 16.64 2.13
CA ALA A 9 -35.42 16.56 0.67
C ALA A 9 -33.98 16.19 0.36
N GLY A 10 -33.78 15.16 -0.49
CA GLY A 10 -32.47 14.82 -1.03
C GLY A 10 -32.04 15.78 -2.15
N SER A 11 -30.86 15.53 -2.71
CA SER A 11 -30.35 16.29 -3.85
C SER A 11 -31.21 16.04 -5.11
N PHE A 12 -31.37 17.08 -5.93
CA PHE A 12 -31.92 16.92 -7.27
C PHE A 12 -30.94 16.14 -8.14
N GLY A 13 -31.40 15.01 -8.69
CA GLY A 13 -30.67 14.28 -9.72
C GLY A 13 -30.68 15.01 -11.07
N PRO A 14 -29.93 14.53 -12.08
CA PRO A 14 -29.92 15.14 -13.42
C PRO A 14 -31.29 15.19 -14.09
N ALA A 15 -32.19 14.26 -13.77
CA ALA A 15 -33.60 14.26 -14.21
C ALA A 15 -34.45 15.40 -13.59
N GLY A 16 -33.87 16.22 -12.70
CA GLY A 16 -34.57 17.35 -12.07
C GLY A 16 -35.55 16.95 -10.98
N LEU A 17 -35.48 15.71 -10.49
CA LEU A 17 -36.31 15.18 -9.41
C LEU A 17 -35.47 14.95 -8.15
N ALA A 18 -36.05 15.24 -6.99
CA ALA A 18 -35.44 15.00 -5.68
C ALA A 18 -36.32 14.06 -4.83
N PRO A 19 -35.74 13.07 -4.14
CA PRO A 19 -36.49 12.25 -3.21
C PRO A 19 -36.91 13.08 -2.00
N VAL A 20 -38.14 12.91 -1.54
CA VAL A 20 -38.70 13.62 -0.38
C VAL A 20 -39.39 12.67 0.57
N ARG A 21 -39.34 12.98 1.86
CA ARG A 21 -40.09 12.28 2.89
C ARG A 21 -41.10 13.23 3.57
N PRO A 22 -42.35 12.82 3.80
CA PRO A 22 -43.36 13.65 4.48
C PRO A 22 -43.01 13.94 5.94
N VAL A 23 -43.37 15.14 6.44
CA VAL A 23 -43.17 15.55 7.85
C VAL A 23 -43.86 14.64 8.85
N THR A 24 -44.96 14.01 8.44
CA THR A 24 -45.71 13.07 9.28
C THR A 24 -44.99 11.73 9.49
N GLY A 25 -43.82 11.55 8.88
CA GLY A 25 -43.24 10.24 8.63
C GLY A 25 -44.01 9.49 7.54
N GLY A 26 -43.47 8.34 7.14
CA GLY A 26 -44.06 7.48 6.11
C GLY A 26 -43.19 7.34 4.86
N PRO A 27 -43.77 6.83 3.76
CA PRO A 27 -43.03 6.51 2.55
C PRO A 27 -42.48 7.76 1.86
N CYS A 28 -41.40 7.59 1.12
CA CYS A 28 -40.78 8.56 0.24
C CYS A 28 -41.51 8.66 -1.11
N GLY A 29 -41.46 9.85 -1.70
CA GLY A 29 -41.87 10.15 -3.07
C GLY A 29 -40.85 11.07 -3.73
N TYR A 30 -41.23 11.74 -4.83
CA TYR A 30 -40.35 12.66 -5.54
C TYR A 30 -41.05 13.98 -5.86
N VAL A 31 -40.28 15.06 -5.88
CA VAL A 31 -40.71 16.40 -6.30
C VAL A 31 -39.84 16.93 -7.42
N ASP A 32 -40.41 17.82 -8.24
CA ASP A 32 -39.66 18.59 -9.23
C ASP A 32 -38.92 19.79 -8.62
N ARG A 33 -38.18 20.53 -9.45
CA ARG A 33 -37.40 21.72 -9.02
C ARG A 33 -38.28 22.85 -8.49
N GLU A 34 -39.55 22.88 -8.86
CA GLU A 34 -40.53 23.83 -8.33
C GLU A 34 -41.16 23.35 -7.01
N GLY A 35 -40.76 22.17 -6.52
CA GLY A 35 -41.27 21.55 -5.30
C GLY A 35 -42.64 20.90 -5.47
N ARG A 36 -43.12 20.73 -6.70
CA ARG A 36 -44.41 20.08 -6.98
C ARG A 36 -44.22 18.56 -6.92
N PRO A 37 -45.17 17.81 -6.35
CA PRO A 37 -45.12 16.36 -6.36
C PRO A 37 -45.06 15.82 -7.79
N ALA A 38 -44.01 15.05 -8.09
CA ALA A 38 -43.81 14.36 -9.37
C ALA A 38 -44.20 12.88 -9.24
N ILE A 39 -43.78 12.23 -8.16
CA ILE A 39 -44.14 10.85 -7.83
C ILE A 39 -44.71 10.83 -6.42
N ALA A 40 -45.93 10.30 -6.28
CA ALA A 40 -46.60 10.24 -4.99
C ALA A 40 -45.81 9.37 -3.98
N PRO A 41 -45.80 9.73 -2.68
CA PRO A 41 -45.08 8.95 -1.68
C PRO A 41 -45.59 7.50 -1.58
N ARG A 42 -44.72 6.53 -1.86
CA ARG A 42 -45.06 5.09 -1.82
C ARG A 42 -43.89 4.14 -1.58
N PHE A 43 -42.66 4.65 -1.43
CA PHE A 43 -41.46 3.83 -1.28
C PHE A 43 -40.90 3.92 0.14
N ASP A 44 -40.37 2.85 0.72
CA ASP A 44 -39.76 2.88 2.05
C ASP A 44 -38.35 3.52 2.06
N GLY A 45 -37.78 3.74 0.88
CA GLY A 45 -36.52 4.45 0.65
C GLY A 45 -36.44 4.92 -0.81
N ALA A 46 -35.73 6.01 -1.05
CA ALA A 46 -35.59 6.60 -2.38
C ALA A 46 -34.24 7.31 -2.51
N ARG A 47 -33.52 7.04 -3.60
CA ARG A 47 -32.26 7.70 -3.95
C ARG A 47 -32.47 8.69 -5.11
N PRO A 48 -31.57 9.64 -5.36
CA PRO A 48 -31.69 10.55 -6.49
C PRO A 48 -31.73 9.81 -7.84
N PHE A 49 -32.44 10.40 -8.81
CA PHE A 49 -32.43 9.92 -10.20
C PHE A 49 -31.04 10.06 -10.81
N GLY A 50 -30.60 9.05 -11.56
CA GLY A 50 -29.40 9.12 -12.40
C GLY A 50 -29.63 9.87 -13.73
N ALA A 51 -28.56 10.09 -14.49
CA ALA A 51 -28.63 10.74 -15.81
C ALA A 51 -29.48 9.96 -16.83
N GLY A 52 -29.58 8.63 -16.66
CA GLY A 52 -30.40 7.75 -17.49
C GLY A 52 -31.90 7.76 -17.18
N GLY A 53 -32.37 8.57 -16.22
CA GLY A 53 -33.81 8.69 -15.91
C GLY A 53 -34.39 7.56 -15.04
N ALA A 54 -33.53 6.79 -14.38
CA ALA A 54 -33.92 5.77 -13.41
C ALA A 54 -33.51 6.17 -11.98
N ALA A 55 -34.25 5.70 -10.97
CA ALA A 55 -33.93 5.90 -9.57
C ALA A 55 -34.05 4.58 -8.77
N PRO A 56 -33.08 4.25 -7.91
CA PRO A 56 -33.22 3.21 -6.90
C PRO A 56 -34.26 3.60 -5.85
N VAL A 57 -35.22 2.69 -5.62
CA VAL A 57 -36.23 2.82 -4.57
C VAL A 57 -36.35 1.52 -3.80
N ARG A 58 -36.68 1.62 -2.52
CA ARG A 58 -36.81 0.48 -1.61
C ARG A 58 -38.26 0.22 -1.25
N VAL A 59 -38.66 -1.04 -1.21
CA VAL A 59 -39.94 -1.52 -0.66
C VAL A 59 -39.66 -2.72 0.22
N GLY A 60 -40.04 -2.64 1.49
CA GLY A 60 -39.57 -3.55 2.54
C GLY A 60 -38.04 -3.52 2.62
N GLU A 61 -37.42 -4.68 2.54
CA GLU A 61 -35.96 -4.85 2.62
C GLU A 61 -35.27 -4.88 1.25
N LEU A 62 -36.03 -4.78 0.16
CA LEU A 62 -35.50 -4.94 -1.19
C LEU A 62 -35.56 -3.63 -1.98
N TRP A 63 -34.55 -3.44 -2.83
CA TRP A 63 -34.42 -2.34 -3.75
C TRP A 63 -34.81 -2.77 -5.17
N GLY A 64 -35.42 -1.84 -5.89
CA GLY A 64 -35.74 -1.93 -7.32
C GLY A 64 -35.49 -0.59 -8.01
N LEU A 65 -35.81 -0.52 -9.30
CA LEU A 65 -35.63 0.68 -10.13
C LEU A 65 -36.96 1.19 -10.64
N VAL A 66 -37.14 2.51 -10.59
CA VAL A 66 -38.30 3.19 -11.18
C VAL A 66 -37.87 4.25 -12.20
N ASP A 67 -38.71 4.49 -13.18
CA ASP A 67 -38.55 5.57 -14.14
C ASP A 67 -39.04 6.92 -13.59
N THR A 68 -38.91 7.99 -14.38
CA THR A 68 -39.36 9.34 -13.99
C THR A 68 -40.87 9.51 -13.82
N ALA A 69 -41.68 8.59 -14.35
CA ALA A 69 -43.13 8.52 -14.07
C ALA A 69 -43.41 7.75 -12.76
N GLY A 70 -42.39 7.11 -12.20
CA GLY A 70 -42.44 6.27 -11.02
C GLY A 70 -42.76 4.82 -11.35
N GLU A 71 -42.93 4.43 -12.62
CA GLU A 71 -43.24 3.06 -13.02
C GLU A 71 -42.01 2.15 -12.84
N TRP A 72 -42.26 0.87 -12.53
CA TRP A 72 -41.18 -0.09 -12.30
C TRP A 72 -40.42 -0.39 -13.58
N ILE A 73 -39.11 -0.16 -13.56
CA ILE A 73 -38.14 -0.69 -14.53
C ILE A 73 -37.72 -2.09 -14.07
N VAL A 74 -37.38 -2.21 -12.78
CA VAL A 74 -37.08 -3.48 -12.11
C VAL A 74 -37.83 -3.53 -10.79
N GLU A 75 -38.64 -4.57 -10.59
CA GLU A 75 -39.32 -4.78 -9.32
C GLU A 75 -38.32 -5.05 -8.18
N PRO A 76 -38.65 -4.71 -6.92
CA PRO A 76 -37.75 -4.89 -5.77
C PRO A 76 -37.22 -6.32 -5.65
N SER A 77 -35.92 -6.47 -5.86
CA SER A 77 -35.24 -7.79 -5.92
C SER A 77 -33.79 -7.75 -5.45
N PHE A 78 -33.18 -6.56 -5.34
CA PHE A 78 -31.83 -6.39 -4.82
C PHE A 78 -31.84 -6.19 -3.30
N ARG A 79 -30.90 -6.80 -2.58
CA ARG A 79 -30.69 -6.54 -1.15
C ARG A 79 -30.02 -5.17 -0.92
N LEU A 80 -29.17 -4.75 -1.84
CA LEU A 80 -28.57 -3.43 -1.89
C LEU A 80 -28.60 -2.91 -3.33
N LEU A 81 -28.93 -1.64 -3.48
CA LEU A 81 -28.78 -0.94 -4.75
C LEU A 81 -28.36 0.51 -4.48
N GLU A 82 -27.16 0.85 -4.93
CA GLU A 82 -26.55 2.16 -4.75
C GLU A 82 -27.10 3.20 -5.73
N SER A 83 -26.72 4.48 -5.56
CA SER A 83 -27.05 5.53 -6.53
C SER A 83 -26.31 5.28 -7.84
N PHE A 84 -26.87 5.74 -8.96
CA PHE A 84 -26.15 5.72 -10.23
C PHE A 84 -24.94 6.66 -10.21
N ASP A 85 -23.80 6.16 -10.68
CA ASP A 85 -22.56 6.92 -10.84
C ASP A 85 -22.58 7.79 -12.12
N GLY A 86 -21.44 8.46 -12.40
CA GLY A 86 -21.27 9.26 -13.61
C GLY A 86 -21.31 8.47 -14.92
N ASN A 87 -21.12 7.14 -14.86
CA ASN A 87 -21.18 6.22 -16.00
C ASN A 87 -22.60 5.67 -16.22
N GLY A 88 -23.55 5.98 -15.32
CA GLY A 88 -24.92 5.48 -15.39
C GLY A 88 -25.08 4.05 -14.85
N LEU A 89 -24.18 3.63 -13.96
CA LEU A 89 -24.17 2.31 -13.33
C LEU A 89 -24.40 2.44 -11.83
N ALA A 90 -25.14 1.49 -11.26
CA ALA A 90 -25.37 1.40 -9.82
C ALA A 90 -24.83 0.07 -9.30
N TYR A 91 -24.07 0.11 -8.20
CA TYR A 91 -23.65 -1.10 -7.51
C TYR A 91 -24.86 -1.81 -6.90
N ALA A 92 -24.93 -3.12 -7.11
CA ALA A 92 -26.07 -3.95 -6.73
C ALA A 92 -25.60 -5.23 -6.06
N VAL A 93 -26.23 -5.55 -4.92
CA VAL A 93 -26.10 -6.86 -4.26
C VAL A 93 -27.45 -7.54 -4.34
N GLY A 94 -27.49 -8.74 -4.93
CA GLY A 94 -28.71 -9.52 -5.05
C GLY A 94 -28.55 -10.96 -4.56
N GLY A 95 -29.59 -11.75 -4.76
CA GLY A 95 -29.61 -13.18 -4.43
C GLY A 95 -30.05 -13.53 -3.00
N GLY A 96 -30.43 -14.81 -2.81
CA GLY A 96 -30.83 -15.40 -1.53
C GLY A 96 -29.75 -16.29 -0.91
N ALA A 97 -30.09 -17.06 0.13
CA ALA A 97 -29.15 -17.97 0.80
C ALA A 97 -28.61 -19.02 -0.19
N GLY A 98 -27.35 -18.86 -0.62
CA GLY A 98 -26.63 -19.78 -1.52
C GLY A 98 -26.38 -19.28 -2.95
N ASP A 99 -26.89 -18.10 -3.35
CA ASP A 99 -26.70 -17.51 -4.70
C ASP A 99 -26.57 -15.98 -4.61
N SER A 100 -25.77 -15.50 -3.66
CA SER A 100 -25.50 -14.06 -3.49
C SER A 100 -24.51 -13.58 -4.54
N PHE A 101 -24.79 -12.43 -5.13
CA PHE A 101 -23.88 -11.78 -6.07
C PHE A 101 -23.68 -10.31 -5.73
N ALA A 102 -22.52 -9.78 -6.14
CA ALA A 102 -22.25 -8.36 -6.28
C ALA A 102 -22.11 -8.02 -7.76
N GLY A 103 -22.47 -6.80 -8.16
CA GLY A 103 -22.49 -6.42 -9.57
C GLY A 103 -22.81 -4.96 -9.82
N PHE A 104 -22.85 -4.57 -11.09
CA PHE A 104 -23.35 -3.27 -11.53
C PHE A 104 -24.56 -3.44 -12.43
N VAL A 105 -25.58 -2.59 -12.21
CA VAL A 105 -26.80 -2.54 -13.02
C VAL A 105 -26.89 -1.20 -13.76
N ASP A 106 -27.33 -1.23 -15.01
CA ASP A 106 -27.57 0.00 -15.79
C ASP A 106 -28.96 0.62 -15.50
N CYS A 107 -29.25 1.77 -16.11
CA CYS A 107 -30.53 2.45 -15.94
C CYS A 107 -31.74 1.71 -16.55
N ARG A 108 -31.51 0.65 -17.34
CA ARG A 108 -32.55 -0.25 -17.87
C ARG A 108 -32.81 -1.44 -16.95
N GLY A 109 -32.00 -1.60 -15.89
CA GLY A 109 -32.10 -2.73 -15.00
C GLY A 109 -31.30 -3.96 -15.44
N GLU A 110 -30.46 -3.83 -16.46
CA GLU A 110 -29.63 -4.93 -16.94
C GLU A 110 -28.36 -5.04 -16.08
N LEU A 111 -28.06 -6.26 -15.61
CA LEU A 111 -26.79 -6.55 -14.94
C LEU A 111 -25.66 -6.48 -15.98
N VAL A 112 -24.85 -5.42 -15.90
CA VAL A 112 -23.72 -5.19 -16.81
C VAL A 112 -22.50 -5.99 -16.36
N LEU A 113 -22.35 -6.15 -15.04
CA LEU A 113 -21.35 -7.02 -14.43
C LEU A 113 -21.95 -7.78 -13.25
N ARG A 114 -21.63 -9.06 -13.15
CA ARG A 114 -22.02 -9.93 -12.02
C ARG A 114 -20.83 -10.77 -11.58
N ARG A 115 -20.61 -10.86 -10.27
CA ARG A 115 -19.65 -11.76 -9.63
C ARG A 115 -20.29 -12.47 -8.45
N ASP A 116 -19.92 -13.74 -8.28
CA ASP A 116 -20.25 -14.50 -7.07
C ASP A 116 -19.17 -14.17 -6.03
N GLY A 117 -19.54 -13.46 -4.95
CA GLY A 117 -18.61 -12.98 -3.92
C GLY A 117 -18.51 -11.45 -3.81
N GLU A 118 -17.49 -10.97 -3.09
CA GLU A 118 -17.23 -9.54 -2.88
C GLU A 118 -16.63 -8.88 -4.14
N MET A 119 -16.93 -7.60 -4.32
CA MET A 119 -16.49 -6.78 -5.45
C MET A 119 -16.42 -5.32 -4.99
N ASP A 120 -15.48 -4.54 -5.53
CA ASP A 120 -15.42 -3.10 -5.28
C ASP A 120 -16.73 -2.42 -5.72
N GLU A 121 -17.23 -1.50 -4.87
CA GLU A 121 -18.51 -0.83 -5.07
C GLU A 121 -18.44 0.31 -6.12
N GLU A 122 -17.23 0.71 -6.52
CA GLU A 122 -16.98 1.84 -7.42
C GLU A 122 -16.14 1.46 -8.65
N LEU A 123 -16.44 2.13 -9.77
CA LEU A 123 -15.64 2.07 -10.99
C LEU A 123 -14.66 3.24 -11.02
N TRP A 124 -13.35 2.96 -11.00
CA TRP A 124 -12.33 3.99 -11.08
C TRP A 124 -12.02 4.33 -12.54
N CYS A 125 -12.43 5.52 -12.97
CA CYS A 125 -12.33 5.97 -14.35
C CYS A 125 -12.98 5.00 -15.37
N GLY A 126 -14.10 4.40 -14.98
CA GLY A 126 -14.83 3.44 -15.82
C GLY A 126 -14.20 2.05 -15.88
N LEU A 127 -13.22 1.76 -15.02
CA LEU A 127 -12.60 0.45 -14.90
C LEU A 127 -12.92 -0.16 -13.53
N LEU A 128 -13.12 -1.47 -13.52
CA LEU A 128 -13.20 -2.25 -12.29
C LEU A 128 -11.90 -3.03 -12.09
N LYS A 129 -11.31 -2.94 -10.90
CA LYS A 129 -10.24 -3.85 -10.48
C LYS A 129 -10.83 -5.24 -10.32
N VAL A 130 -10.25 -6.22 -11.01
CA VAL A 130 -10.66 -7.62 -10.88
C VAL A 130 -9.52 -8.44 -10.31
N GLY A 131 -9.84 -9.41 -9.47
CA GLY A 131 -8.87 -10.32 -8.84
C GLY A 131 -8.84 -10.27 -7.32
N ASP A 132 -8.70 -11.44 -6.73
CA ASP A 132 -8.44 -11.69 -5.33
C ASP A 132 -6.96 -11.37 -5.03
N GLY A 133 -6.73 -10.35 -4.19
CA GLY A 133 -5.40 -9.90 -3.74
C GLY A 133 -4.66 -8.94 -4.70
N PHE A 134 -3.35 -9.15 -4.82
CA PHE A 134 -2.30 -8.23 -5.29
C PHE A 134 -2.25 -7.90 -6.81
N ALA A 135 -3.42 -7.61 -7.36
CA ALA A 135 -3.76 -7.21 -8.74
C ALA A 135 -3.93 -8.37 -9.75
N ARG A 136 -5.18 -8.59 -10.18
CA ARG A 136 -5.51 -9.35 -11.40
C ARG A 136 -6.19 -8.49 -12.48
N GLY A 137 -5.63 -7.31 -12.77
CA GLY A 137 -6.02 -6.51 -13.93
C GLY A 137 -7.29 -5.68 -13.77
N PHE A 138 -7.69 -5.00 -14.84
CA PHE A 138 -8.85 -4.12 -14.88
C PHE A 138 -9.74 -4.49 -16.06
N VAL A 139 -11.06 -4.48 -15.83
CA VAL A 139 -12.09 -4.69 -16.86
C VAL A 139 -12.89 -3.42 -17.09
N ASP A 140 -13.45 -3.28 -18.29
CA ASP A 140 -14.48 -2.29 -18.55
C ASP A 140 -15.81 -2.70 -17.86
N PRO A 141 -16.84 -1.85 -17.87
CA PRO A 141 -18.09 -2.19 -17.20
C PRO A 141 -18.82 -3.40 -17.80
N ALA A 142 -18.54 -3.76 -19.06
CA ALA A 142 -19.05 -4.96 -19.71
C ALA A 142 -18.26 -6.23 -19.31
N GLY A 143 -17.27 -6.10 -18.43
CA GLY A 143 -16.42 -7.18 -17.97
C GLY A 143 -15.32 -7.57 -18.95
N LEU A 144 -15.07 -6.78 -20.01
CA LEU A 144 -14.00 -7.05 -20.96
C LEU A 144 -12.65 -6.63 -20.37
N PRO A 145 -11.62 -7.48 -20.41
CA PRO A 145 -10.28 -7.11 -19.93
C PRO A 145 -9.72 -5.91 -20.69
N VAL A 146 -9.33 -4.86 -19.96
CA VAL A 146 -8.65 -3.68 -20.49
C VAL A 146 -7.17 -3.72 -20.11
N ILE A 147 -6.85 -4.04 -18.86
CA ILE A 147 -5.48 -4.11 -18.34
C ILE A 147 -5.24 -5.51 -17.79
N GLY A 148 -4.22 -6.19 -18.31
CA GLY A 148 -3.86 -7.55 -17.87
C GLY A 148 -3.08 -7.58 -16.55
N PRO A 149 -2.98 -8.77 -15.91
CA PRO A 149 -2.26 -8.98 -14.65
C PRO A 149 -0.74 -9.01 -14.89
N ARG A 150 -0.11 -7.84 -14.91
CA ARG A 150 1.36 -7.70 -15.09
C ARG A 150 2.04 -6.82 -14.04
N TYR A 151 1.28 -6.42 -13.02
CA TYR A 151 1.71 -5.47 -12.01
C TYR A 151 1.78 -6.17 -10.68
N ALA A 152 2.84 -5.93 -9.94
CA ALA A 152 2.96 -6.36 -8.55
C ALA A 152 2.03 -5.56 -7.64
N TRP A 153 1.70 -4.33 -8.04
CA TRP A 153 0.78 -3.46 -7.33
C TRP A 153 0.24 -2.33 -8.23
N VAL A 154 -1.02 -1.93 -8.04
CA VAL A 154 -1.63 -0.78 -8.72
C VAL A 154 -2.57 -0.06 -7.77
N GLU A 155 -2.44 1.26 -7.70
CA GLU A 155 -3.34 2.15 -6.97
C GLU A 155 -4.72 2.26 -7.66
N ARG A 156 -5.69 2.91 -7.01
CA ARG A 156 -6.90 3.40 -7.68
C ARG A 156 -6.55 4.36 -8.82
N PHE A 157 -7.38 4.38 -9.88
CA PHE A 157 -7.27 5.41 -10.92
C PHE A 157 -7.90 6.72 -10.43
N SER A 158 -7.10 7.78 -10.33
CA SER A 158 -7.56 9.15 -10.07
C SER A 158 -8.33 9.71 -11.28
N PRO A 159 -9.25 10.69 -11.12
CA PRO A 159 -10.03 11.29 -12.22
C PRO A 159 -9.20 11.83 -13.40
N CYS A 160 -7.89 12.06 -13.24
CA CYS A 160 -7.00 12.35 -14.37
C CYS A 160 -6.72 11.13 -15.29
N GLY A 161 -7.28 9.96 -14.97
CA GLY A 161 -7.15 8.69 -15.70
C GLY A 161 -5.81 7.99 -15.48
N ALA A 162 -5.09 8.33 -14.40
CA ALA A 162 -3.79 7.78 -14.08
C ALA A 162 -3.79 7.15 -12.68
N ALA A 163 -2.94 6.15 -12.50
CA ALA A 163 -2.67 5.48 -11.23
C ALA A 163 -1.16 5.31 -11.07
N VAL A 164 -0.68 5.29 -9.82
CA VAL A 164 0.67 4.77 -9.53
C VAL A 164 0.63 3.24 -9.63
N ALA A 165 1.65 2.65 -10.25
CA ALA A 165 1.77 1.20 -10.37
C ALA A 165 3.21 0.72 -10.20
N CYS A 166 3.36 -0.49 -9.70
CA CYS A 166 4.63 -1.22 -9.60
C CYS A 166 4.60 -2.43 -10.53
N VAL A 167 5.63 -2.58 -11.35
CA VAL A 167 5.92 -3.80 -12.10
C VAL A 167 7.09 -4.49 -11.42
N ASP A 168 7.00 -5.81 -11.25
CA ASP A 168 8.11 -6.61 -10.76
C ASP A 168 8.42 -7.76 -11.72
N ASP A 169 9.55 -7.62 -12.42
CA ASP A 169 10.15 -8.65 -13.28
C ASP A 169 11.48 -9.15 -12.67
N GLY A 170 11.56 -9.23 -11.34
CA GLY A 170 12.78 -9.52 -10.56
C GLY A 170 13.49 -8.28 -10.01
N ALA A 171 12.90 -7.11 -10.22
CA ALA A 171 13.31 -5.84 -9.63
C ALA A 171 12.11 -4.88 -9.71
N PRO A 172 11.47 -4.54 -8.57
CA PRO A 172 10.30 -3.68 -8.55
C PRO A 172 10.63 -2.29 -9.11
N ARG A 173 9.78 -1.82 -10.01
CA ARG A 173 9.88 -0.50 -10.63
C ARG A 173 8.53 0.18 -10.64
N TRP A 174 8.52 1.38 -10.08
CA TRP A 174 7.36 2.23 -10.05
C TRP A 174 7.18 3.00 -11.35
N GLY A 175 5.94 3.41 -11.63
CA GLY A 175 5.59 4.23 -12.78
C GLY A 175 4.14 4.67 -12.77
N VAL A 176 3.75 5.29 -13.88
CA VAL A 176 2.39 5.78 -14.10
C VAL A 176 1.67 4.84 -15.06
N LEU A 177 0.53 4.32 -14.62
CA LEU A 177 -0.39 3.52 -15.42
C LEU A 177 -1.57 4.37 -15.89
N ARG A 178 -1.93 4.23 -17.16
CA ARG A 178 -3.11 4.87 -17.77
C ARG A 178 -4.27 3.88 -17.89
N THR A 179 -5.48 4.40 -18.01
CA THR A 179 -6.70 3.59 -18.18
C THR A 179 -6.73 2.76 -19.47
N ASP A 180 -5.93 3.11 -20.48
CA ASP A 180 -5.75 2.30 -21.70
C ASP A 180 -4.73 1.16 -21.53
N GLY A 181 -4.17 1.01 -20.32
CA GLY A 181 -3.14 0.04 -20.01
C GLY A 181 -1.74 0.44 -20.46
N SER A 182 -1.49 1.67 -20.92
CA SER A 182 -0.11 2.14 -21.14
C SER A 182 0.60 2.42 -19.81
N PHE A 183 1.87 2.02 -19.72
CA PHE A 183 2.70 2.20 -18.52
C PHE A 183 3.95 2.99 -18.85
N THR A 184 4.20 4.05 -18.08
CA THR A 184 5.39 4.87 -18.17
C THR A 184 6.23 4.66 -16.90
N PRO A 185 7.37 3.97 -16.98
CA PRO A 185 8.27 3.81 -15.83
C PRO A 185 8.73 5.17 -15.31
N SER A 186 8.77 5.32 -13.98
CA SER A 186 9.32 6.50 -13.33
C SER A 186 10.84 6.44 -13.35
N SER A 187 11.50 7.60 -13.50
CA SER A 187 12.94 7.74 -13.25
C SER A 187 13.27 7.91 -11.77
N HIS A 188 12.26 8.10 -10.93
CA HIS A 188 12.40 8.28 -9.49
C HIS A 188 12.21 6.94 -8.76
N ARG A 189 12.67 6.86 -7.52
CA ARG A 189 12.80 5.57 -6.83
C ARG A 189 11.45 4.96 -6.48
N GLU A 190 10.60 5.72 -5.82
CA GLU A 190 9.31 5.24 -5.31
C GLU A 190 8.32 6.41 -5.16
N PRO A 191 7.01 6.14 -5.16
CA PRO A 191 6.02 7.14 -4.80
C PRO A 191 6.19 7.58 -3.34
N VAL A 192 5.74 8.79 -3.03
CA VAL A 192 5.62 9.27 -1.65
C VAL A 192 4.54 8.47 -0.93
N THR A 193 4.83 8.09 0.30
CA THR A 193 3.91 7.43 1.21
C THR A 193 3.48 8.36 2.34
N ASP A 194 2.34 8.07 2.95
CA ASP A 194 1.86 8.77 4.15
C ASP A 194 2.61 8.31 5.42
N GLY A 195 2.10 8.72 6.59
CA GLY A 195 2.69 8.38 7.88
C GLY A 195 2.78 6.87 8.12
N ASP A 196 1.79 6.13 7.63
CA ASP A 196 1.59 4.70 7.85
C ASP A 196 2.25 3.85 6.76
N GLY A 197 2.83 4.49 5.74
CA GLY A 197 3.54 3.80 4.66
C GLY A 197 2.68 3.52 3.44
N TRP A 198 1.46 4.05 3.37
CA TRP A 198 0.57 3.89 2.24
C TRP A 198 0.92 4.87 1.12
N VAL A 199 0.98 4.36 -0.12
CA VAL A 199 1.19 5.17 -1.31
C VAL A 199 0.09 6.23 -1.45
N ALA A 200 0.48 7.50 -1.45
CA ALA A 200 -0.47 8.62 -1.52
C ALA A 200 -1.15 8.76 -2.90
N GLY A 201 -0.45 8.35 -3.95
CA GLY A 201 -1.01 8.27 -5.28
C GLY A 201 -1.16 9.58 -6.05
N PHE A 202 -2.11 9.62 -6.98
CA PHE A 202 -2.49 10.83 -7.72
C PHE A 202 -3.49 11.68 -6.92
N ASP A 203 -3.16 12.97 -6.72
CA ASP A 203 -4.08 13.92 -6.10
C ASP A 203 -5.23 14.30 -7.06
N ASP A 204 -6.46 14.16 -6.57
CA ASP A 204 -7.67 14.32 -7.40
C ASP A 204 -7.92 15.78 -7.84
N VAL A 205 -7.25 16.76 -7.21
CA VAL A 205 -7.38 18.20 -7.54
C VAL A 205 -6.37 18.63 -8.59
N THR A 206 -5.10 18.27 -8.41
CA THR A 206 -3.98 18.68 -9.25
C THR A 206 -3.70 17.68 -10.39
N GLY A 207 -4.11 16.43 -10.23
CA GLY A 207 -3.78 15.35 -11.17
C GLY A 207 -2.30 15.00 -11.19
N LEU A 208 -1.60 15.22 -10.07
CA LEU A 208 -0.17 14.95 -9.91
C LEU A 208 0.06 13.83 -8.88
N ALA A 209 1.03 12.97 -9.14
CA ALA A 209 1.58 12.04 -8.16
C ALA A 209 2.97 12.50 -7.72
N ALA A 210 3.34 12.22 -6.47
CA ALA A 210 4.63 12.60 -5.92
C ALA A 210 5.56 11.38 -5.78
N PHE A 211 6.83 11.54 -6.15
CA PHE A 211 7.86 10.52 -6.06
C PHE A 211 9.09 11.02 -5.31
N VAL A 212 9.74 10.12 -4.57
CA VAL A 212 11.02 10.36 -3.92
C VAL A 212 12.14 10.10 -4.91
N SER A 213 12.97 11.13 -5.14
CA SER A 213 14.17 11.02 -5.95
C SER A 213 15.38 10.53 -5.14
N ALA A 214 16.42 10.06 -5.82
CA ALA A 214 17.58 9.43 -5.19
C ALA A 214 18.36 10.33 -4.20
N ASP A 215 18.32 11.65 -4.39
CA ASP A 215 18.92 12.67 -3.52
C ASP A 215 17.93 13.24 -2.49
N GLY A 216 16.73 12.67 -2.38
CA GLY A 216 15.75 12.95 -1.33
C GLY A 216 14.88 14.18 -1.56
N ALA A 217 14.78 14.66 -2.79
CA ALA A 217 13.74 15.62 -3.17
C ALA A 217 12.43 14.92 -3.53
N VAL A 218 11.33 15.65 -3.46
CA VAL A 218 10.00 15.20 -3.90
C VAL A 218 9.71 15.75 -5.29
N VAL A 219 9.47 14.87 -6.25
CA VAL A 219 9.16 15.23 -7.64
C VAL A 219 7.71 14.92 -7.94
N HIS A 220 6.98 15.91 -8.45
CA HIS A 220 5.59 15.73 -8.88
C HIS A 220 5.56 15.41 -10.37
N VAL A 221 4.87 14.34 -10.73
CA VAL A 221 4.73 13.85 -12.10
C VAL A 221 3.29 13.97 -12.57
N ASP A 222 3.10 14.27 -13.84
CA ASP A 222 1.77 14.29 -14.46
C ASP A 222 1.27 12.89 -14.84
N ALA A 223 0.02 12.84 -15.29
CA ALA A 223 -0.61 11.61 -15.79
C ALA A 223 0.14 10.93 -16.95
N GLY A 224 1.04 11.64 -17.64
CA GLY A 224 1.91 11.07 -18.68
C GLY A 224 3.28 10.62 -18.16
N GLY A 225 3.52 10.68 -16.85
CA GLY A 225 4.80 10.33 -16.23
C GLY A 225 5.89 11.37 -16.40
N ARG A 226 5.55 12.63 -16.74
CA ARG A 226 6.53 13.71 -16.91
C ARG A 226 6.66 14.52 -15.63
N ASP A 227 7.90 14.84 -15.26
CA ASP A 227 8.20 15.75 -14.16
C ASP A 227 7.59 17.13 -14.42
N VAL A 228 6.77 17.60 -13.49
CA VAL A 228 6.11 18.92 -13.53
C VAL A 228 6.83 19.92 -12.66
N CYS A 229 7.14 19.51 -11.43
CA CYS A 229 7.88 20.33 -10.48
C CYS A 229 8.57 19.45 -9.44
N ARG A 230 9.51 20.05 -8.71
CA ARG A 230 10.31 19.36 -7.70
C ARG A 230 10.53 20.25 -6.50
N VAL A 231 10.38 19.67 -5.30
CA VAL A 231 10.59 20.31 -4.01
C VAL A 231 11.85 19.72 -3.39
N GLU A 232 12.86 20.56 -3.14
CA GLU A 232 14.16 20.14 -2.61
C GLU A 232 14.56 20.97 -1.39
N ALA A 233 15.02 20.29 -0.34
CA ALA A 233 15.58 20.92 0.85
C ALA A 233 17.12 21.05 0.75
N SER A 234 17.69 22.13 1.31
CA SER A 234 19.14 22.26 1.47
C SER A 234 19.70 21.16 2.37
N GLY A 235 20.99 20.87 2.26
CA GLY A 235 21.63 19.79 3.03
C GLY A 235 21.56 19.99 4.56
N ASP A 236 21.50 21.23 5.01
CA ASP A 236 21.32 21.60 6.42
C ASP A 236 19.84 21.75 6.82
N GLY A 237 18.89 21.53 5.90
CA GLY A 237 17.46 21.67 6.15
C GLY A 237 16.99 23.11 6.44
N ALA A 238 17.82 24.12 6.18
CA ALA A 238 17.49 25.52 6.46
C ALA A 238 16.66 26.19 5.35
N SER A 239 16.59 25.59 4.16
CA SER A 239 15.80 26.13 3.05
C SER A 239 15.15 25.03 2.22
N VAL A 240 14.08 25.40 1.54
CA VAL A 240 13.36 24.56 0.58
C VAL A 240 13.08 25.36 -0.68
N VAL A 241 13.25 24.72 -1.84
CA VAL A 241 13.04 25.34 -3.14
C VAL A 241 12.05 24.50 -3.94
N LEU A 242 11.04 25.15 -4.51
CA LEU A 242 10.20 24.58 -5.54
C LEU A 242 10.76 25.00 -6.91
N ARG A 243 11.07 24.00 -7.73
CA ARG A 243 11.52 24.19 -9.11
C ARG A 243 10.46 23.73 -10.10
N ASP A 244 10.33 24.44 -11.21
CA ASP A 244 9.54 23.97 -12.35
C ASP A 244 10.27 22.84 -13.13
N ALA A 245 9.60 22.27 -14.13
CA ALA A 245 10.16 21.23 -15.00
C ALA A 245 11.44 21.65 -15.75
N ALA A 246 11.74 22.94 -15.86
CA ALA A 246 12.98 23.45 -16.46
C ALA A 246 14.10 23.68 -15.43
N GLY A 247 13.86 23.34 -14.15
CA GLY A 247 14.80 23.53 -13.04
C GLY A 247 14.86 24.95 -12.50
N ARG A 248 13.98 25.86 -12.96
CA ARG A 248 13.95 27.24 -12.48
C ARG A 248 13.25 27.30 -11.13
N ALA A 249 13.87 27.99 -10.17
CA ALA A 249 13.23 28.26 -8.89
C ALA A 249 12.01 29.15 -9.12
N VAL A 250 10.82 28.65 -8.73
CA VAL A 250 9.56 29.39 -8.81
C VAL A 250 9.08 29.85 -7.44
N TRP A 251 9.57 29.20 -6.37
CA TRP A 251 9.34 29.58 -5.00
C TRP A 251 10.47 29.08 -4.10
N GLU A 252 10.78 29.84 -3.06
CA GLU A 252 11.80 29.51 -2.06
C GLU A 252 11.27 29.85 -0.66
N GLY A 253 11.59 28.98 0.30
CA GLY A 253 11.33 29.17 1.72
C GLY A 253 12.61 28.97 2.52
N ALA A 254 12.75 29.72 3.61
CA ALA A 254 13.88 29.60 4.53
C ALA A 254 13.39 29.52 5.98
N ALA A 255 14.09 28.74 6.79
CA ALA A 255 13.82 28.49 8.20
C ALA A 255 15.15 28.22 8.95
N GLY A 256 15.07 27.76 10.19
CA GLY A 256 16.25 27.33 10.94
C GLY A 256 16.83 26.01 10.39
N PRO A 257 18.13 25.72 10.61
CA PRO A 257 18.70 24.41 10.27
C PRO A 257 17.90 23.26 10.88
N GLY A 258 17.73 22.18 10.12
CA GLY A 258 16.96 21.00 10.52
C GLY A 258 15.44 21.18 10.46
N THR A 259 14.92 22.29 9.88
CA THR A 259 13.46 22.47 9.74
C THR A 259 12.89 21.61 8.63
N PHE A 260 13.58 21.53 7.50
CA PHE A 260 13.16 20.73 6.35
C PHE A 260 13.98 19.45 6.27
N GLU A 261 13.27 18.32 6.17
CA GLU A 261 13.89 17.02 5.99
C GLU A 261 13.84 16.59 4.52
N ARG A 262 14.89 15.93 4.07
CA ARG A 262 14.90 15.24 2.78
C ARG A 262 14.10 13.96 2.90
N ALA A 263 13.26 13.69 1.91
CA ALA A 263 12.51 12.45 1.83
C ALA A 263 13.48 11.26 1.72
N ARG A 264 13.14 10.15 2.36
CA ARG A 264 13.91 8.90 2.31
C ARG A 264 13.02 7.80 1.76
N PRO A 265 13.55 6.91 0.90
CA PRO A 265 12.81 5.73 0.49
C PRO A 265 12.37 4.90 1.71
N ARG A 266 11.10 4.54 1.76
CA ARG A 266 10.48 3.70 2.80
C ARG A 266 10.23 2.27 2.32
N LEU A 267 9.83 2.10 1.06
CA LEU A 267 9.44 0.81 0.47
C LEU A 267 10.65 0.12 -0.16
N LEU A 268 11.28 0.75 -1.15
CA LEU A 268 12.43 0.19 -1.89
C LEU A 268 13.76 0.69 -1.30
N ARG A 269 14.07 0.26 -0.09
CA ARG A 269 15.32 0.59 0.59
C ARG A 269 16.50 -0.17 -0.03
N ASP A 270 17.65 0.50 -0.14
CA ASP A 270 18.92 -0.15 -0.46
C ASP A 270 19.44 -0.96 0.74
N ALA A 271 20.28 -1.96 0.49
CA ALA A 271 20.88 -2.80 1.52
C ALA A 271 21.51 -2.00 2.68
N GLY A 272 22.24 -0.92 2.37
CA GLY A 272 22.88 -0.07 3.38
C GLY A 272 21.91 0.72 4.27
N GLN A 273 20.64 0.84 3.89
CA GLN A 273 19.61 1.53 4.68
C GLN A 273 19.01 0.66 5.79
N TYR A 274 19.27 -0.66 5.78
CA TYR A 274 18.85 -1.60 6.83
C TYR A 274 19.90 -1.75 7.94
N VAL A 275 21.09 -1.18 7.76
CA VAL A 275 22.15 -1.24 8.77
C VAL A 275 21.74 -0.40 9.97
N ASP A 276 21.76 -0.99 11.17
CA ASP A 276 21.36 -0.35 12.44
C ASP A 276 22.39 0.72 12.94
N HIS A 277 23.32 1.09 12.07
CA HIS A 277 24.26 2.17 12.28
C HIS A 277 24.06 3.04 11.06
N GLY A 278 23.64 4.30 11.25
CA GLY A 278 23.28 5.21 10.17
C GLY A 278 24.40 5.42 9.13
N PRO A 279 24.47 6.55 8.41
CA PRO A 279 25.45 6.73 7.32
C PRO A 279 26.94 6.54 7.69
N ALA A 280 27.26 6.33 8.97
CA ALA A 280 28.52 5.80 9.51
C ALA A 280 28.72 4.26 9.38
N TRP A 281 28.17 3.59 8.36
CA TRP A 281 28.85 2.43 7.76
C TRP A 281 30.09 2.91 6.99
N GLU A 282 30.94 3.70 7.65
CA GLU A 282 32.30 4.02 7.24
C GLU A 282 33.17 2.81 7.61
N GLY A 283 32.89 1.73 6.87
CA GLY A 283 33.65 0.51 6.65
C GLY A 283 34.73 0.15 7.67
N ASP A 284 34.47 -0.91 8.43
CA ASP A 284 35.25 -2.14 8.29
C ASP A 284 34.56 -3.26 9.10
N ALA A 285 33.97 -4.25 8.42
CA ALA A 285 33.43 -5.44 9.10
C ALA A 285 34.53 -6.13 9.95
N VAL A 286 35.79 -6.01 9.52
CA VAL A 286 36.96 -6.51 10.26
C VAL A 286 37.21 -5.72 11.53
N ALA A 287 37.00 -4.39 11.55
CA ALA A 287 37.15 -3.59 12.77
C ALA A 287 36.07 -3.94 13.80
N VAL A 288 34.82 -4.12 13.37
CA VAL A 288 33.73 -4.57 14.25
C VAL A 288 34.03 -5.97 14.80
N ALA A 289 34.47 -6.89 13.94
CA ALA A 289 34.88 -8.22 14.38
C ALA A 289 36.03 -8.18 15.40
N ALA A 290 37.05 -7.34 15.17
CA ALA A 290 38.17 -7.17 16.09
C ALA A 290 37.72 -6.60 17.44
N GLU A 291 36.79 -5.65 17.43
CA GLU A 291 36.16 -5.12 18.66
C GLU A 291 35.46 -6.23 19.43
N LEU A 292 34.59 -7.02 18.79
CA LEU A 292 33.85 -8.11 19.42
C LEU A 292 34.78 -9.19 19.99
N LEU A 293 35.84 -9.54 19.26
CA LEU A 293 36.86 -10.49 19.72
C LEU A 293 37.60 -9.99 20.96
N GLY A 294 37.79 -8.67 21.09
CA GLY A 294 38.43 -8.03 22.24
C GLY A 294 37.53 -7.81 23.46
N ARG A 295 36.20 -7.94 23.30
CA ARG A 295 35.25 -7.82 24.43
C ARG A 295 35.27 -9.07 25.30
N ALA A 296 35.13 -8.85 26.62
CA ALA A 296 34.97 -9.94 27.58
C ALA A 296 33.69 -10.74 27.25
N PRO A 297 33.76 -12.08 27.18
CA PRO A 297 32.59 -12.91 26.95
C PRO A 297 31.55 -12.74 28.06
N ARG A 298 30.27 -12.63 27.68
CA ARG A 298 29.12 -12.65 28.59
C ARG A 298 27.93 -13.34 27.91
N PRO A 299 26.90 -13.76 28.67
CA PRO A 299 25.66 -14.26 28.11
C PRO A 299 24.99 -13.22 27.20
N PHE A 300 24.39 -13.69 26.11
CA PHE A 300 23.53 -12.89 25.24
C PHE A 300 22.48 -13.78 24.58
N HIS A 301 21.33 -13.21 24.24
CA HIS A 301 20.26 -13.86 23.49
C HIS A 301 20.11 -13.19 22.11
N PRO A 302 20.44 -13.89 21.00
CA PRO A 302 20.23 -13.36 19.66
C PRO A 302 18.73 -13.21 19.34
N GLY A 303 18.32 -12.12 18.69
CA GLY A 303 16.91 -11.83 18.40
C GLY A 303 16.11 -11.17 19.55
N SER A 304 16.77 -10.80 20.66
CA SER A 304 16.20 -9.84 21.62
C SER A 304 16.46 -8.41 21.15
N ALA A 305 15.52 -7.50 21.42
CA ALA A 305 15.69 -6.06 21.16
C ALA A 305 16.95 -5.47 21.82
N ASP A 306 17.32 -5.96 23.00
CA ASP A 306 18.68 -5.82 23.55
C ASP A 306 19.26 -7.22 23.78
N PRO A 307 20.20 -7.69 22.93
CA PRO A 307 20.76 -9.03 23.06
C PRO A 307 21.42 -9.32 24.41
N TYR A 308 21.75 -8.30 25.20
CA TYR A 308 22.37 -8.47 26.51
C TYR A 308 21.43 -8.25 27.69
N ASP A 309 20.19 -7.85 27.44
CA ASP A 309 19.13 -7.86 28.45
C ASP A 309 18.57 -9.28 28.57
N VAL A 310 19.29 -10.08 29.34
CA VAL A 310 18.94 -11.49 29.61
C VAL A 310 18.10 -11.63 30.90
N ASP A 311 17.84 -10.51 31.58
CA ASP A 311 17.09 -10.47 32.83
C ASP A 311 15.58 -10.47 32.51
N GLY A 312 14.97 -11.66 32.50
CA GLY A 312 13.52 -11.81 32.25
C GLY A 312 13.15 -12.66 31.05
N LEU A 313 14.13 -13.33 30.43
CA LEU A 313 13.88 -14.42 29.49
C LEU A 313 13.06 -15.51 30.18
N ASP A 314 12.13 -16.12 29.44
CA ASP A 314 11.43 -17.30 29.91
C ASP A 314 12.34 -18.54 29.91
N GLU A 315 11.82 -19.67 30.38
CA GLU A 315 12.63 -20.89 30.49
C GLU A 315 13.09 -21.40 29.10
N ASP A 316 12.31 -21.18 28.05
CA ASP A 316 12.61 -21.65 26.69
C ASP A 316 13.72 -20.78 26.06
N ASP A 317 13.60 -19.45 26.14
CA ASP A 317 14.62 -18.52 25.64
C ASP A 317 15.94 -18.61 26.44
N ALA A 318 15.88 -19.00 27.72
CA ALA A 318 17.07 -19.21 28.53
C ALA A 318 17.93 -20.40 28.05
N GLU A 319 17.34 -21.39 27.36
CA GLU A 319 18.07 -22.53 26.78
C GLU A 319 18.87 -22.14 25.53
N ASP A 320 18.46 -21.08 24.83
CA ASP A 320 19.10 -20.56 23.60
C ASP A 320 20.20 -19.51 23.87
N LEU A 321 20.56 -19.29 25.14
CA LEU A 321 21.61 -18.35 25.51
C LEU A 321 22.97 -18.71 24.90
N CYS A 322 23.51 -17.75 24.15
CA CYS A 322 24.87 -17.80 23.65
C CYS A 322 25.84 -17.16 24.64
N HIS A 323 27.13 -17.54 24.58
CA HIS A 323 28.17 -16.93 25.40
C HIS A 323 29.25 -16.29 24.53
N GLY A 324 29.44 -14.98 24.68
CA GLY A 324 30.41 -14.24 23.89
C GLY A 324 30.13 -12.73 23.81
N ALA A 325 30.24 -12.19 22.60
CA ALA A 325 29.89 -10.81 22.29
C ALA A 325 29.23 -10.77 20.90
N VAL A 326 28.05 -10.18 20.81
CA VAL A 326 27.26 -10.05 19.58
C VAL A 326 26.97 -8.58 19.26
N ARG A 327 26.67 -8.35 17.99
CA ARG A 327 26.12 -7.11 17.46
C ARG A 327 25.10 -7.43 16.36
N VAL A 328 23.95 -6.77 16.40
CA VAL A 328 23.00 -6.72 15.29
C VAL A 328 23.57 -5.76 14.23
N VAL A 329 23.78 -6.27 13.03
CA VAL A 329 24.33 -5.55 11.88
C VAL A 329 23.21 -4.86 11.12
N ALA A 330 22.11 -5.57 10.89
CA ALA A 330 20.91 -5.08 10.24
C ALA A 330 19.70 -5.85 10.75
N SER A 331 18.56 -5.19 10.82
CA SER A 331 17.28 -5.81 11.16
C SER A 331 16.13 -5.13 10.42
N VAL A 332 15.07 -5.89 10.18
CA VAL A 332 13.81 -5.39 9.64
C VAL A 332 12.66 -6.25 10.14
N PHE A 333 11.56 -5.59 10.44
CA PHE A 333 10.27 -6.21 10.70
C PHE A 333 9.28 -5.69 9.65
N LEU A 334 8.69 -6.61 8.89
CA LEU A 334 7.66 -6.34 7.88
C LEU A 334 6.34 -6.87 8.41
N GLU A 335 5.43 -5.94 8.70
CA GLU A 335 4.08 -6.26 9.19
C GLU A 335 3.24 -6.95 8.12
N ALA A 336 2.39 -7.88 8.54
CA ALA A 336 1.46 -8.63 7.71
C ALA A 336 0.53 -7.70 6.92
N GLU A 337 0.14 -6.55 7.49
CA GLU A 337 -0.67 -5.54 6.80
C GLU A 337 0.09 -4.90 5.64
N ALA A 338 1.36 -4.54 5.86
CA ALA A 338 2.21 -4.00 4.81
C ALA A 338 2.50 -5.04 3.72
N LEU A 339 2.66 -6.31 4.07
CA LEU A 339 2.85 -7.40 3.11
C LEU A 339 1.54 -7.78 2.39
N ALA A 340 0.38 -7.59 3.03
CA ALA A 340 -0.95 -7.73 2.45
C ALA A 340 -1.30 -6.61 1.46
N GLU A 341 -0.59 -5.48 1.51
CA GLU A 341 -0.69 -4.42 0.51
C GLU A 341 0.45 -4.50 -0.52
N TYR A 342 1.70 -4.70 -0.08
CA TYR A 342 2.93 -4.64 -0.87
C TYR A 342 3.71 -5.97 -0.80
N PRO A 343 3.25 -7.03 -1.48
CA PRO A 343 3.77 -8.39 -1.29
C PRO A 343 5.19 -8.53 -1.85
N PHE A 344 5.52 -7.75 -2.89
CA PHE A 344 6.85 -7.73 -3.50
C PHE A 344 7.93 -7.21 -2.55
N LEU A 345 7.55 -6.58 -1.43
CA LEU A 345 8.52 -6.12 -0.44
C LEU A 345 9.23 -7.26 0.27
N GLN A 346 8.60 -8.43 0.41
CA GLN A 346 9.25 -9.60 0.99
C GLN A 346 10.45 -9.99 0.12
N ASP A 347 10.22 -10.38 -1.13
CA ASP A 347 11.26 -10.78 -2.08
C ASP A 347 12.35 -9.70 -2.25
N TRP A 348 11.94 -8.42 -2.31
CA TRP A 348 12.88 -7.30 -2.39
C TRP A 348 13.78 -7.22 -1.15
N THR A 349 13.19 -7.30 0.04
CA THR A 349 13.92 -7.15 1.30
C THR A 349 14.86 -8.32 1.53
N GLU A 350 14.42 -9.55 1.25
CA GLU A 350 15.25 -10.76 1.29
C GLU A 350 16.48 -10.61 0.37
N GLN A 351 16.30 -10.11 -0.86
CA GLN A 351 17.43 -9.85 -1.76
C GLN A 351 18.41 -8.82 -1.20
N ARG A 352 17.93 -7.75 -0.56
CA ARG A 352 18.79 -6.71 0.05
C ARG A 352 19.58 -7.23 1.25
N PHE A 353 18.96 -8.09 2.06
CA PHE A 353 19.65 -8.73 3.19
C PHE A 353 20.69 -9.74 2.71
N ALA A 354 20.39 -10.55 1.69
CA ALA A 354 21.36 -11.45 1.08
C ALA A 354 22.60 -10.71 0.54
N GLU A 355 22.40 -9.59 -0.17
CA GLU A 355 23.49 -8.74 -0.66
C GLU A 355 24.33 -8.13 0.47
N LEU A 356 23.67 -7.66 1.53
CA LEU A 356 24.34 -7.12 2.70
C LEU A 356 25.19 -8.19 3.38
N TYR A 357 24.63 -9.37 3.61
CA TYR A 357 25.33 -10.50 4.19
C TYR A 357 26.56 -10.86 3.35
N ASP A 358 26.41 -11.04 2.04
CA ASP A 358 27.51 -11.39 1.14
C ASP A 358 28.63 -10.35 1.20
N THR A 359 28.27 -9.07 1.19
CA THR A 359 29.22 -7.97 1.30
C THR A 359 29.99 -8.02 2.62
N VAL A 360 29.32 -8.32 3.74
CA VAL A 360 29.97 -8.44 5.06
C VAL A 360 30.86 -9.68 5.10
N ALA A 361 30.39 -10.83 4.60
CA ALA A 361 31.13 -12.08 4.56
C ALA A 361 32.41 -11.96 3.72
N GLU A 362 32.36 -11.29 2.57
CA GLU A 362 33.54 -11.04 1.73
C GLU A 362 34.58 -10.16 2.43
N ARG A 363 34.15 -9.11 3.14
CA ARG A 363 35.05 -8.25 3.93
C ARG A 363 35.71 -9.04 5.06
N LEU A 364 34.94 -9.85 5.79
CA LEU A 364 35.47 -10.71 6.84
C LEU A 364 36.43 -11.76 6.29
N ARG A 365 36.14 -12.33 5.12
CA ARG A 365 37.04 -13.26 4.42
C ARG A 365 38.37 -12.60 4.04
N ALA A 366 38.36 -11.34 3.63
CA ALA A 366 39.57 -10.59 3.35
C ALA A 366 40.42 -10.33 4.62
N GLY A 367 39.78 -10.13 5.78
CA GLY A 367 40.45 -9.89 7.05
C GLY A 367 40.92 -11.14 7.82
N TYR A 368 40.12 -12.21 7.80
CA TYR A 368 40.33 -13.43 8.61
C TYR A 368 40.66 -14.67 7.78
N GLY A 369 40.70 -14.56 6.46
CA GLY A 369 40.95 -15.67 5.55
C GLY A 369 39.69 -16.49 5.23
N PRO A 370 39.83 -17.68 4.62
CA PRO A 370 38.69 -18.52 4.29
C PRO A 370 37.93 -18.96 5.56
N PRO A 371 36.59 -19.01 5.51
CA PRO A 371 35.81 -19.53 6.64
C PRO A 371 36.06 -21.03 6.85
N LEU A 372 35.62 -21.51 8.00
CA LEU A 372 35.50 -22.94 8.28
C LEU A 372 34.51 -23.59 7.30
N PRO A 373 34.64 -24.90 7.03
CA PRO A 373 33.67 -25.60 6.19
C PRO A 373 32.28 -25.62 6.84
N ASP A 374 31.24 -25.77 6.02
CA ASP A 374 29.83 -25.67 6.43
C ASP A 374 29.45 -26.66 7.55
N ASP A 375 30.08 -27.85 7.60
CA ASP A 375 29.87 -28.85 8.66
C ASP A 375 30.41 -28.40 10.04
N ARG A 376 31.08 -27.25 10.10
CA ARG A 376 31.56 -26.59 11.33
C ARG A 376 31.00 -25.19 11.52
N ALA A 377 30.02 -24.79 10.72
CA ALA A 377 29.31 -23.53 10.93
C ALA A 377 28.61 -23.55 12.30
N VAL A 378 28.66 -22.41 12.99
CA VAL A 378 27.97 -22.20 14.26
C VAL A 378 26.71 -21.42 13.98
N PHE A 379 25.58 -21.93 14.46
CA PHE A 379 24.32 -21.21 14.45
C PHE A 379 24.03 -20.70 15.86
N LEU A 380 23.78 -19.41 15.97
CA LEU A 380 23.41 -18.71 17.20
C LEU A 380 21.94 -18.94 17.54
N ARG A 381 21.07 -19.12 16.53
CA ARG A 381 19.64 -19.42 16.65
C ARG A 381 19.12 -20.13 15.39
N GLY A 382 18.07 -20.93 15.49
CA GLY A 382 17.36 -21.50 14.32
C GLY A 382 16.18 -20.63 13.87
N GLY A 383 15.80 -20.71 12.60
CA GLY A 383 14.66 -19.98 12.02
C GLY A 383 13.99 -20.75 10.88
N ASP A 384 13.15 -20.06 10.10
CA ASP A 384 12.55 -20.61 8.88
C ASP A 384 13.51 -20.51 7.68
N GLY A 385 14.45 -19.57 7.76
CA GLY A 385 15.56 -19.40 6.83
C GLY A 385 16.79 -18.85 7.53
N GLU A 386 17.86 -19.64 7.59
CA GLU A 386 19.12 -19.18 8.17
C GLU A 386 20.33 -19.55 7.31
N ARG A 387 21.34 -18.69 7.38
CA ARG A 387 22.67 -18.96 6.86
C ARG A 387 23.71 -18.46 7.84
N SER A 388 24.75 -19.25 8.03
CA SER A 388 25.86 -18.89 8.91
C SER A 388 27.20 -19.21 8.27
N VAL A 389 28.15 -18.31 8.47
CA VAL A 389 29.55 -18.49 8.09
C VAL A 389 30.40 -18.23 9.33
N THR A 390 31.36 -19.13 9.58
CA THR A 390 32.17 -19.10 10.79
C THR A 390 33.67 -19.05 10.45
N TRP A 391 34.43 -18.20 11.13
CA TRP A 391 35.89 -18.14 11.07
C TRP A 391 36.51 -18.54 12.40
N ARG A 392 37.70 -19.12 12.33
CA ARG A 392 38.54 -19.31 13.51
C ARG A 392 39.31 -18.03 13.80
N ALA A 393 39.17 -17.49 15.00
CA ALA A 393 39.85 -16.26 15.44
C ALA A 393 40.52 -16.49 16.81
N GLY A 394 41.69 -17.13 16.78
CA GLY A 394 42.39 -17.55 18.00
C GLY A 394 41.62 -18.65 18.73
N ASP A 395 41.29 -18.39 20.00
CA ASP A 395 40.53 -19.29 20.88
C ASP A 395 39.01 -19.09 20.79
N ARG A 396 38.55 -18.16 19.95
CA ARG A 396 37.13 -17.87 19.73
C ARG A 396 36.74 -18.13 18.28
N ARG A 397 35.44 -18.22 18.04
CA ARG A 397 34.86 -18.30 16.69
C ARG A 397 34.20 -16.97 16.38
N LEU A 398 34.44 -16.44 15.19
CA LEU A 398 33.71 -15.31 14.63
C LEU A 398 32.59 -15.87 13.77
N VAL A 399 31.35 -15.47 14.02
CA VAL A 399 30.14 -15.98 13.39
C VAL A 399 29.40 -14.81 12.77
N LEU A 400 29.16 -14.88 11.46
CA LEU A 400 28.20 -14.03 10.78
C LEU A 400 26.97 -14.89 10.49
N GLN A 401 25.81 -14.50 10.98
CA GLN A 401 24.56 -15.22 10.75
C GLN A 401 23.48 -14.29 10.23
N GLU A 402 22.76 -14.73 9.21
CA GLU A 402 21.45 -14.19 8.83
C GLU A 402 20.39 -15.14 9.38
N TRP A 403 19.36 -14.55 9.96
CA TRP A 403 18.24 -15.25 10.57
C TRP A 403 16.95 -14.63 10.07
N MET A 404 15.99 -15.48 9.72
CA MET A 404 14.68 -15.11 9.22
C MET A 404 13.59 -15.98 9.85
N VAL A 405 12.48 -15.36 10.21
CA VAL A 405 11.25 -16.02 10.64
C VAL A 405 10.06 -15.43 9.90
N ILE A 406 9.11 -16.32 9.57
CA ILE A 406 7.84 -15.97 8.94
C ILE A 406 6.72 -16.47 9.85
N GLY A 407 6.05 -15.56 10.55
CA GLY A 407 5.02 -15.89 11.55
C GLY A 407 3.77 -15.04 11.36
N ASP A 408 2.58 -15.65 11.34
CA ASP A 408 1.27 -14.96 11.21
C ASP A 408 1.15 -13.95 10.03
N GLY A 409 2.01 -14.08 9.03
CA GLY A 409 2.09 -13.18 7.86
C GLY A 409 3.12 -12.06 8.00
N ASP A 410 3.71 -11.89 9.18
CA ASP A 410 4.85 -11.00 9.43
C ASP A 410 6.16 -11.67 8.99
N VAL A 411 7.14 -10.84 8.59
CA VAL A 411 8.50 -11.29 8.26
C VAL A 411 9.51 -10.49 9.06
N GLU A 412 10.37 -11.20 9.79
CA GLU A 412 11.51 -10.62 10.49
C GLU A 412 12.81 -11.15 9.89
N ILE A 413 13.76 -10.26 9.60
CA ILE A 413 15.08 -10.62 9.09
C ILE A 413 16.14 -9.86 9.87
N GLU A 414 17.14 -10.57 10.37
CA GLU A 414 18.28 -10.00 11.08
C GLU A 414 19.61 -10.56 10.57
N ILE A 415 20.66 -9.72 10.63
CA ILE A 415 22.04 -10.14 10.43
C ILE A 415 22.82 -9.86 11.72
N TRP A 416 23.45 -10.89 12.28
CA TRP A 416 24.27 -10.81 13.48
C TRP A 416 25.73 -11.07 13.17
N LEU A 417 26.61 -10.32 13.85
CA LEU A 417 28.03 -10.62 13.93
C LEU A 417 28.40 -10.90 15.39
N ALA A 418 28.93 -12.08 15.67
CA ALA A 418 29.27 -12.51 17.02
C ALA A 418 30.68 -13.09 17.11
N ALA A 419 31.36 -12.82 18.23
CA ALA A 419 32.48 -13.60 18.70
C ALA A 419 31.99 -14.54 19.81
N VAL A 420 32.03 -15.84 19.59
CA VAL A 420 31.55 -16.85 20.54
C VAL A 420 32.68 -17.77 21.00
N ASP A 421 32.54 -18.30 22.20
CA ASP A 421 33.49 -19.26 22.74
C ASP A 421 33.34 -20.63 22.03
N THR A 422 34.44 -21.38 21.91
CA THR A 422 34.54 -22.59 21.06
C THR A 422 33.83 -23.82 21.57
#